data_AF-A0A950Y9H4-F1
#
_entry.id   AF-A0A950Y9H4-F1
#
_cell.length_a   1.000
_cell.length_b   1.000
_cell.length_c   1.000
_cell.angle_alpha   90.00
_cell.angle_beta   90.00
_cell.angle_gamma   90.00
#
_symmetry.space_group_name_H-M   'P 1'
#
loop_
_entity.id
_entity.type
_entity.pdbx_description
1 polymer ?
#
loop_
_entity_poly.entity_id
_entity_poly.type
_entity_poly.pdbx_seq_one_letter_code
_entity_poly.pdbx_strand_id
1 'polypeptide(L)'
;MPSQAPPGQLLAQARPIGRGPAFQPPAEGPVLGRCAPELGSRLGVHVEVFAADRVVLIPSGIGTKPPLGFLSGRISSAGCYGRLVTLDPTGLILVRPGTRAVLADLFRSWGERLTSRRV
;
A
#
# COMPACT_ATOMS: atom_id res chain seq x y z
N MET A 1 9.86 -5.31 -33.55
CA MET A 1 10.51 -4.18 -32.87
C MET A 1 11.49 -4.76 -31.86
N PRO A 2 12.82 -4.60 -32.00
CA PRO A 2 13.74 -5.06 -30.98
C PRO A 2 13.53 -4.23 -29.70
N SER A 3 13.25 -4.89 -28.58
CA SER A 3 13.13 -4.24 -27.27
C SER A 3 14.52 -3.77 -26.85
N GLN A 4 14.70 -2.46 -26.68
CA GLN A 4 15.94 -1.92 -26.12
C GLN A 4 16.04 -2.35 -24.65
N ALA A 5 17.21 -2.86 -24.25
CA ALA A 5 17.47 -3.15 -22.85
C ALA A 5 17.32 -1.86 -22.01
N PRO A 6 16.79 -1.94 -20.78
CA PRO A 6 16.73 -0.79 -19.89
C PRO A 6 18.14 -0.22 -19.66
N PRO A 7 18.30 1.11 -19.56
CA PRO A 7 19.58 1.72 -19.24
C PRO A 7 20.16 1.14 -17.95
N GLY A 8 21.48 0.88 -17.90
CA GLY A 8 22.12 0.26 -16.74
C GLY A 8 21.95 1.05 -15.42
N GLN A 9 21.81 2.38 -15.50
CA GLN A 9 21.51 3.23 -14.35
C GLN A 9 20.14 2.93 -13.73
N LEU A 10 19.16 2.55 -14.54
CA LEU A 10 17.82 2.17 -14.10
C LEU A 10 17.85 0.81 -13.39
N LEU A 11 18.63 -0.13 -13.93
CA LEU A 11 18.86 -1.43 -13.30
C LEU A 11 19.58 -1.30 -11.95
N ALA A 12 20.52 -0.36 -11.82
CA ALA A 12 21.22 -0.10 -10.56
C ALA A 12 20.32 0.48 -9.44
N GLN A 13 19.20 1.10 -9.82
CA GLN A 13 18.20 1.60 -8.87
C GLN A 13 17.16 0.54 -8.50
N ALA A 14 17.06 -0.56 -9.26
CA ALA A 14 16.17 -1.65 -8.92
C ALA A 14 16.57 -2.26 -7.57
N ARG A 15 15.57 -2.61 -6.76
CA ARG A 15 15.76 -3.36 -5.52
C ARG A 15 14.97 -4.66 -5.60
N PRO A 16 15.56 -5.80 -5.21
CA PRO A 16 14.82 -7.05 -5.17
C PRO A 16 13.71 -6.96 -4.12
N ILE A 17 12.61 -7.66 -4.38
CA ILE A 17 11.53 -7.81 -3.39
C ILE A 17 12.04 -8.65 -2.22
N GLY A 18 11.84 -8.14 -1.01
CA GLY A 18 12.16 -8.88 0.20
C GLY A 18 11.23 -10.07 0.40
N ARG A 19 11.75 -11.13 1.04
CA ARG A 19 11.01 -12.38 1.25
C ARG A 19 10.71 -12.60 2.72
N GLY A 20 9.50 -13.06 3.00
CA GLY A 20 9.05 -13.42 4.35
C GLY A 20 8.44 -12.25 5.14
N PRO A 21 7.99 -12.52 6.38
CA PRO A 21 7.16 -11.59 7.15
C PRO A 21 7.77 -10.21 7.38
N ALA A 22 9.11 -10.10 7.48
CA ALA A 22 9.80 -8.84 7.66
C ALA A 22 9.69 -7.87 6.45
N PHE A 23 9.36 -8.39 5.27
CA PHE A 23 9.22 -7.61 4.03
C PHE A 23 7.82 -7.72 3.41
N GLN A 24 6.93 -8.51 4.01
CA GLN A 24 5.56 -8.75 3.55
C GLN A 24 4.62 -8.72 4.75
N PRO A 25 4.63 -7.64 5.56
CA PRO A 25 3.83 -7.61 6.77
C PRO A 25 2.33 -7.49 6.45
N PRO A 26 1.46 -8.05 7.29
CA PRO A 26 0.00 -7.98 7.11
C PRO A 26 -0.55 -6.56 7.34
N ALA A 27 -1.80 -6.33 6.93
CA ALA A 27 -2.56 -5.12 7.24
C ALA A 27 -3.37 -5.31 8.52
N GLU A 28 -2.90 -4.78 9.65
CA GLU A 28 -3.49 -5.00 10.98
C GLU A 28 -3.97 -3.71 11.66
N GLY A 29 -3.68 -2.55 11.07
CA GLY A 29 -4.05 -1.27 11.62
C GLY A 29 -5.53 -0.92 11.51
N PRO A 30 -5.97 0.13 12.21
CA PRO A 30 -7.35 0.59 12.17
C PRO A 30 -7.72 1.18 10.80
N VAL A 31 -9.02 1.16 10.50
CA VAL A 31 -9.58 1.97 9.42
C VAL A 31 -9.70 3.42 9.85
N LEU A 32 -9.05 4.33 9.13
CA LEU A 32 -9.07 5.75 9.44
C LEU A 32 -10.23 6.47 8.76
N GLY A 33 -10.89 7.36 9.51
CA GLY A 33 -12.03 8.16 9.04
C GLY A 33 -13.34 7.38 8.99
N ARG A 34 -14.34 7.94 8.28
CA ARG A 34 -15.65 7.29 8.11
C ARG A 34 -15.49 6.02 7.28
N CYS A 35 -15.89 4.88 7.84
CA CYS A 35 -16.01 3.64 7.10
C CYS A 35 -17.30 3.68 6.26
N ALA A 36 -17.16 3.61 4.95
CA ALA A 36 -18.29 3.60 4.02
C ALA A 36 -18.35 2.25 3.28
N PRO A 37 -19.54 1.69 3.02
CA PRO A 37 -19.68 0.40 2.34
C PRO A 37 -19.18 0.44 0.89
N GLU A 38 -19.23 1.61 0.25
CA GLU A 38 -18.76 1.79 -1.12
C GLU A 38 -17.36 2.42 -1.16
N LEU A 39 -16.54 1.96 -2.13
CA LEU A 39 -15.21 2.53 -2.36
C LEU A 39 -15.32 3.99 -2.82
N GLY A 40 -16.24 4.31 -3.74
CA GLY A 40 -16.39 5.64 -4.33
C GLY A 40 -15.18 6.12 -5.15
N SER A 41 -15.17 7.39 -5.53
CA SER A 41 -14.05 8.01 -6.25
C SER A 41 -12.78 8.09 -5.39
N ARG A 42 -11.61 7.91 -6.03
CA ARG A 42 -10.30 7.88 -5.36
C ARG A 42 -9.22 8.56 -6.18
N LEU A 43 -8.26 9.16 -5.47
CA LEU A 43 -6.97 9.60 -6.01
C LEU A 43 -5.93 8.52 -5.75
N GLY A 44 -5.23 8.09 -6.79
CA GLY A 44 -4.16 7.10 -6.70
C GLY A 44 -2.82 7.75 -6.36
N VAL A 45 -2.15 7.22 -5.32
CA VAL A 45 -0.79 7.61 -4.94
C VAL A 45 0.04 6.34 -4.86
N HIS A 46 1.23 6.34 -5.48
CA HIS A 46 2.15 5.22 -5.39
C HIS A 46 3.18 5.46 -4.29
N VAL A 47 3.39 4.46 -3.45
CA VAL A 47 4.35 4.48 -2.34
C VAL A 47 5.18 3.21 -2.38
N GLU A 48 6.50 3.38 -2.32
CA GLU A 48 7.46 2.29 -2.16
C GLU A 48 8.17 2.43 -0.81
N VAL A 49 8.33 1.29 -0.13
CA VAL A 49 9.03 1.20 1.15
C VAL A 49 10.21 0.25 0.98
N PHE A 50 11.37 0.64 1.51
CA PHE A 50 12.59 -0.15 1.43
C PHE A 50 13.14 -0.41 2.83
N ALA A 51 13.60 -1.62 3.07
CA ALA A 51 14.33 -2.02 4.27
C ALA A 51 15.44 -3.00 3.88
N ALA A 52 16.62 -2.91 4.51
CA ALA A 52 17.76 -3.78 4.21
C ALA A 52 18.04 -3.94 2.69
N ASP A 53 17.97 -2.83 1.95
CA ASP A 53 18.16 -2.76 0.49
C ASP A 53 17.16 -3.62 -0.33
N ARG A 54 15.97 -3.84 0.20
CA ARG A 54 14.90 -4.65 -0.40
C ARG A 54 13.57 -3.93 -0.34
N VAL A 55 12.71 -4.17 -1.32
CA VAL A 55 11.33 -3.68 -1.30
C VAL A 55 10.55 -4.40 -0.21
N VAL A 56 9.85 -3.62 0.63
CA VAL A 56 8.79 -4.10 1.53
C VAL A 56 7.47 -3.95 0.78
N LEU A 57 6.75 -5.06 0.61
CA LEU A 57 5.44 -5.03 -0.02
C LEU A 57 4.43 -4.39 0.92
N ILE A 58 3.77 -3.34 0.43
CA ILE A 58 2.58 -2.80 1.08
C ILE A 58 1.43 -3.79 0.80
N PRO A 59 0.82 -4.43 1.82
CA PRO A 59 -0.23 -5.42 1.62
C PRO A 59 -1.51 -4.79 1.09
N SER A 60 -2.35 -5.59 0.45
CA SER A 60 -3.75 -5.25 0.25
C SER A 60 -4.51 -5.27 1.59
N GLY A 61 -5.60 -4.51 1.69
CA GLY A 61 -6.50 -4.53 2.84
C GLY A 61 -6.25 -3.46 3.89
N ILE A 62 -5.21 -2.65 3.75
CA ILE A 62 -5.03 -1.46 4.59
C ILE A 62 -6.27 -0.58 4.44
N GLY A 63 -6.81 -0.12 5.58
CA GLY A 63 -7.98 0.76 5.60
C GLY A 63 -9.31 0.10 5.19
N THR A 64 -9.37 -1.23 5.13
CA THR A 64 -10.61 -1.98 4.84
C THR A 64 -11.09 -2.79 6.05
N LYS A 65 -12.35 -3.22 6.04
CA LYS A 65 -12.88 -4.20 7.01
C LYS A 65 -13.54 -5.39 6.34
N PRO A 66 -13.55 -6.56 7.00
CA PRO A 66 -14.32 -7.72 6.57
C PRO A 66 -15.82 -7.41 6.43
N PRO A 67 -16.57 -8.23 5.65
CA PRO A 67 -16.07 -9.35 4.83
C PRO A 67 -15.22 -8.85 3.64
N LEU A 68 -14.16 -9.58 3.30
CA LEU A 68 -13.28 -9.25 2.16
C LEU A 68 -13.49 -10.26 1.03
N GLY A 69 -13.72 -9.76 -0.18
CA GLY A 69 -13.72 -10.54 -1.41
C GLY A 69 -12.39 -10.33 -2.16
N PHE A 70 -11.89 -11.39 -2.78
CA PHE A 70 -10.65 -11.36 -3.55
C PHE A 70 -10.87 -11.83 -4.99
N LEU A 71 -10.16 -11.21 -5.92
CA LEU A 71 -10.02 -11.63 -7.29
C LEU A 71 -8.55 -11.50 -7.69
N SER A 72 -7.90 -12.63 -8.00
CA SER A 72 -6.48 -12.68 -8.38
C SER A 72 -5.53 -11.95 -7.40
N GLY A 73 -5.75 -12.11 -6.09
CA GLY A 73 -4.93 -11.51 -5.03
C GLY A 73 -5.22 -10.04 -4.74
N ARG A 74 -6.11 -9.39 -5.51
CA ARG A 74 -6.64 -8.06 -5.27
C ARG A 74 -7.97 -8.14 -4.53
N ILE A 75 -8.22 -7.19 -3.63
CA ILE A 75 -9.52 -7.01 -2.99
C ILE A 75 -10.52 -6.50 -4.02
N SER A 76 -11.55 -7.31 -4.29
CA SER A 76 -12.66 -6.98 -5.18
C SER A 76 -13.84 -6.35 -4.42
N SER A 77 -14.01 -6.70 -3.14
CA SER A 77 -15.03 -6.12 -2.26
C SER A 77 -14.57 -6.11 -0.79
N ALA A 78 -15.10 -5.19 0.00
CA ALA A 78 -14.88 -5.11 1.44
C ALA A 78 -16.17 -4.66 2.14
N GLY A 79 -16.35 -5.02 3.40
CA GLY A 79 -17.49 -4.59 4.20
C GLY A 79 -17.55 -3.07 4.38
N CYS A 80 -16.38 -2.42 4.48
CA CYS A 80 -16.27 -0.99 4.33
C CYS A 80 -14.85 -0.53 3.99
N TYR A 81 -14.76 0.71 3.50
CA TYR A 81 -13.57 1.39 3.05
C TYR A 81 -13.38 2.70 3.81
N GLY A 82 -12.18 2.90 4.34
CA GLY A 82 -11.80 4.12 5.02
C GLY A 82 -11.47 5.27 4.10
N ARG A 83 -10.74 6.21 4.68
CA ARG A 83 -10.26 7.43 4.05
C ARG A 83 -9.12 7.17 3.05
N LEU A 84 -8.24 6.24 3.36
CA LEU A 84 -7.24 5.69 2.43
C LEU A 84 -7.33 4.17 2.48
N VAL A 85 -7.09 3.50 1.36
CA VAL A 85 -7.12 2.03 1.28
C VAL A 85 -6.06 1.48 0.32
N THR A 86 -5.67 0.22 0.50
CA THR A 86 -4.96 -0.58 -0.51
C THR A 86 -5.82 -1.74 -0.96
N LEU A 87 -5.90 -1.96 -2.27
CA LEU A 87 -6.67 -3.08 -2.83
C LEU A 87 -5.77 -4.19 -3.35
N ASP A 88 -4.54 -3.89 -3.72
CA ASP A 88 -3.57 -4.84 -4.25
C ASP A 88 -2.17 -4.55 -3.69
N PRO A 89 -1.25 -5.53 -3.71
CA PRO A 89 0.05 -5.41 -3.09
C PRO A 89 1.09 -4.74 -4.01
N THR A 90 0.73 -3.66 -4.71
CA THR A 90 1.61 -2.97 -5.67
C THR A 90 2.17 -1.63 -5.18
N GLY A 91 1.79 -1.21 -3.97
CA GLY A 91 2.10 0.12 -3.44
C GLY A 91 1.13 1.22 -3.88
N LEU A 92 0.04 0.88 -4.58
CA LEU A 92 -1.03 1.83 -4.90
C LEU A 92 -1.94 2.08 -3.69
N ILE A 93 -1.93 3.31 -3.21
CA ILE A 93 -2.79 3.82 -2.15
C ILE A 93 -3.92 4.64 -2.77
N LEU A 94 -5.16 4.28 -2.45
CA LEU A 94 -6.36 4.97 -2.93
C LEU A 94 -6.89 5.91 -1.85
N VAL A 95 -6.77 7.22 -2.08
CA VAL A 95 -7.16 8.26 -1.12
C VAL A 95 -8.51 8.86 -1.49
N ARG A 96 -9.40 9.05 -0.52
CA ARG A 96 -10.69 9.72 -0.72
C ARG A 96 -10.46 11.20 -1.08
N PRO A 97 -11.10 11.73 -2.14
CA PRO A 97 -11.02 13.15 -2.47
C PRO A 97 -11.41 14.06 -1.30
N GLY A 98 -10.80 15.25 -1.23
CA GLY A 98 -11.01 16.21 -0.13
C GLY A 98 -10.33 15.84 1.19
N THR A 99 -9.66 14.68 1.26
CA THR A 99 -8.86 14.30 2.42
C THR A 99 -7.46 14.91 2.34
N ARG A 100 -6.99 15.50 3.45
CA ARG A 100 -5.57 15.72 3.70
C ARG A 100 -4.95 14.47 4.34
N ALA A 101 -4.39 13.59 3.53
CA ALA A 101 -3.70 12.38 3.98
C ALA A 101 -2.20 12.65 4.04
N VAL A 102 -1.53 12.12 5.06
CA VAL A 102 -0.06 12.16 5.19
C VAL A 102 0.50 10.75 5.27
N LEU A 103 1.80 10.58 5.02
CA LEU A 103 2.45 9.26 5.05
C LEU A 103 2.23 8.55 6.41
N ALA A 104 2.24 9.29 7.53
CA ALA A 104 1.97 8.72 8.84
C ALA A 104 0.57 8.09 8.97
N ASP A 105 -0.41 8.54 8.19
CA ASP A 105 -1.75 7.93 8.17
C ASP A 105 -1.73 6.54 7.52
N LEU A 106 -0.93 6.37 6.46
CA LEU A 106 -0.74 5.07 5.82
C LEU A 106 -0.14 4.07 6.80
N PHE A 107 0.99 4.42 7.43
CA PHE A 107 1.65 3.55 8.42
C PHE A 107 0.72 3.23 9.58
N ARG A 108 0.02 4.23 10.13
CA ARG A 108 -0.97 4.01 11.19
C ARG A 108 -2.06 3.03 10.76
N SER A 109 -2.64 3.20 9.58
CA SER A 109 -3.70 2.31 9.07
C SER A 109 -3.17 0.92 8.69
N TRP A 110 -1.89 0.81 8.37
CA TRP A 110 -1.19 -0.46 8.17
C TRP A 110 -1.03 -1.23 9.48
N GLY A 111 -0.80 -0.52 10.59
CA GLY A 111 -0.42 -1.11 11.89
C GLY A 111 1.04 -0.84 12.24
N GLU A 112 1.77 -0.20 11.33
CA GLU A 112 3.16 0.19 11.48
C GLU A 112 3.32 1.61 12.06
N ARG A 113 4.49 1.92 12.62
CA ARG A 113 4.79 3.26 13.15
C ARG A 113 5.81 3.97 12.28
N LEU A 114 5.43 5.14 11.77
CA LEU A 114 6.38 6.09 11.19
C LEU A 114 6.86 7.06 12.29
N THR A 115 8.17 7.10 12.52
CA THR A 115 8.78 8.03 13.49
C THR A 115 9.66 9.06 12.78
N SER A 116 9.96 10.17 13.45
CA SER A 116 10.89 11.18 12.94
C SER A 116 12.36 10.79 13.09
N ARG A 117 12.66 9.63 13.71
CA ARG A 117 14.03 9.17 13.90
C ARG A 117 14.66 8.89 12.54
N ARG A 118 15.74 9.61 12.24
CA ARG A 118 16.65 9.28 11.13
C ARG A 118 17.82 8.48 11.72
N VAL A 119 18.16 7.39 11.06
CA VAL A 119 19.28 6.48 11.39
C VAL A 119 20.31 6.53 10.29
#